data_AF-A0A954TME5-F1
#
_entry.id   AF-A0A954TME5-F1
#
_cell.length_a   1.000
_cell.length_b   1.000
_cell.length_c   1.000
_cell.angle_alpha   90.00
_cell.angle_beta   90.00
_cell.angle_gamma   90.00
#
_symmetry.space_group_name_H-M   'P 1'
#
loop_
_entity.id
_entity.type
_entity.pdbx_description
1 polymer ?
#
loop_
_entity_poly.entity_id
_entity_poly.type
_entity_poly.pdbx_seq_one_letter_code
_entity_poly.pdbx_strand_id
1 'polypeptide(L)'
;MASPKKSKSEKAQFIAFRLSRAYAEKLASLAEAANLTPNQISRIATMHMVNNGLLSLSERIEFVSDELIRLRRDFNDAVVNE
;
A
#
# COMPACT_ATOMS: atom_id res chain seq x y z
N MET A 1 23.69 -24.35 17.39
CA MET A 1 23.62 -24.28 15.91
C MET A 1 22.68 -23.15 15.55
N ALA A 2 23.13 -22.15 14.77
CA ALA A 2 22.28 -21.05 14.33
C ALA A 2 21.33 -21.54 13.23
N SER A 3 20.03 -21.33 13.38
CA SER A 3 19.03 -21.71 12.38
C SER A 3 19.33 -21.00 11.05
N PRO A 4 19.20 -21.68 9.89
CA PRO A 4 19.45 -21.05 8.60
C PRO A 4 18.51 -19.84 8.40
N LYS A 5 19.08 -18.70 7.99
CA LYS A 5 18.30 -17.49 7.70
C LYS A 5 17.38 -17.77 6.50
N LYS A 6 16.07 -17.83 6.75
CA LYS A 6 15.05 -17.91 5.69
C LYS A 6 15.21 -16.77 4.69
N SER A 7 15.04 -17.08 3.41
CA SER A 7 14.99 -16.12 2.30
C SER A 7 13.82 -15.15 2.45
N LYS A 8 13.85 -14.02 1.72
CA LYS A 8 12.74 -13.05 1.72
C LYS A 8 11.44 -13.67 1.19
N SER A 9 11.54 -14.56 0.19
CA SER A 9 10.38 -15.28 -0.37
C SER A 9 9.73 -16.19 0.68
N GLU A 10 10.53 -16.98 1.41
CA GLU A 10 10.00 -17.84 2.49
C GLU A 10 9.38 -17.03 3.63
N LYS A 11 9.91 -15.84 3.93
CA LYS A 11 9.29 -14.94 4.91
C LYS A 11 7.98 -14.33 4.41
N ALA A 12 7.86 -14.08 3.11
CA ALA A 12 6.63 -13.54 2.52
C ALA A 12 5.46 -14.53 2.51
N GLN A 13 5.73 -15.84 2.65
CA GLN A 13 4.69 -16.87 2.77
C GLN A 13 3.86 -16.72 4.05
N PHE A 14 4.42 -16.10 5.10
CA PHE A 14 3.72 -15.87 6.36
C PHE A 14 4.07 -14.49 6.92
N ILE A 15 3.22 -13.52 6.63
CA ILE A 15 3.36 -12.15 7.11
C ILE A 15 2.30 -11.90 8.19
N ALA A 16 2.75 -11.47 9.37
CA ALA A 16 1.89 -10.95 10.42
C ALA A 16 2.20 -9.46 10.60
N PHE A 17 1.16 -8.64 10.62
CA PHE A 17 1.25 -7.21 10.89
C PHE A 17 0.06 -6.76 11.72
N ARG A 18 0.20 -5.61 12.40
CA ARG A 18 -0.88 -5.01 13.19
C ARG A 18 -1.49 -3.86 12.42
N LEU A 19 -2.81 -3.83 12.35
CA LEU A 19 -3.56 -2.71 11.81
C LEU A 19 -3.84 -1.70 12.93
N SER A 20 -3.92 -0.42 12.56
CA SER A 20 -4.53 0.58 13.45
C SER A 20 -6.01 0.26 13.62
N ARG A 21 -6.62 0.76 14.70
CA ARG A 21 -8.03 0.51 15.03
C ARG A 21 -8.97 0.84 13.86
N ALA A 22 -8.82 2.02 13.25
CA ALA A 22 -9.66 2.45 12.14
C ALA A 22 -9.60 1.50 10.93
N TYR A 23 -8.41 1.01 10.58
CA TYR A 23 -8.27 0.04 9.49
C TYR A 23 -8.79 -1.35 9.86
N ALA A 24 -8.63 -1.77 11.12
CA ALA A 24 -9.17 -3.04 11.60
C ALA A 24 -10.70 -3.04 11.57
N GLU A 25 -11.35 -1.95 12.00
CA GLU A 25 -12.82 -1.78 11.95
C GLU A 25 -13.33 -1.80 10.51
N LYS A 26 -12.66 -1.07 9.60
CA LYS A 26 -13.01 -1.09 8.17
C LYS A 26 -12.86 -2.48 7.55
N LEU A 27 -11.78 -3.19 7.86
CA LEU A 27 -11.55 -4.55 7.39
C LEU A 27 -12.63 -5.51 7.92
N ALA A 28 -13.02 -5.38 9.18
CA ALA A 28 -14.08 -6.18 9.78
C ALA A 28 -15.44 -5.96 9.10
N SER A 29 -15.81 -4.69 8.83
CA SER A 29 -17.05 -4.37 8.11
C SER A 29 -17.08 -4.94 6.69
N LEU A 30 -15.96 -4.87 5.96
CA LEU A 30 -15.86 -5.51 4.64
C LEU A 30 -15.98 -7.03 4.72
N ALA A 31 -15.36 -7.63 5.74
CA ALA A 31 -15.37 -9.07 5.97
C ALA A 31 -16.79 -9.56 6.25
N GLU A 32 -17.52 -8.85 7.09
CA GLU A 32 -18.94 -9.10 7.38
C GLU A 32 -19.81 -8.98 6.12
N ALA A 33 -19.68 -7.88 5.36
CA ALA A 33 -20.47 -7.65 4.15
C ALA A 33 -20.24 -8.72 3.06
N ALA A 34 -19.02 -9.26 2.99
CA ALA A 34 -18.67 -10.32 2.03
C ALA A 34 -18.90 -11.75 2.56
N ASN A 35 -19.34 -11.90 3.82
CA ASN A 35 -19.40 -13.19 4.52
C ASN A 35 -18.07 -13.97 4.48
N LEU A 36 -16.96 -13.27 4.76
CA LEU A 36 -15.60 -13.80 4.78
C LEU A 36 -14.91 -13.48 6.10
N THR A 37 -13.84 -14.19 6.42
CA THR A 37 -12.96 -13.82 7.53
C THR A 37 -12.07 -12.63 7.15
N PRO A 38 -11.63 -11.80 8.11
CA PRO A 38 -10.67 -10.70 7.84
C PRO A 38 -9.39 -11.18 7.16
N ASN A 39 -8.93 -12.39 7.46
CA ASN A 39 -7.75 -12.98 6.85
C ASN A 39 -7.97 -13.32 5.36
N GLN A 40 -9.13 -13.87 5.00
CA GLN A 40 -9.49 -14.15 3.61
C GLN A 40 -9.55 -12.86 2.79
N ILE A 41 -10.21 -11.81 3.30
CA ILE A 41 -10.24 -10.51 2.63
C ILE A 41 -8.83 -9.94 2.49
N SER A 42 -8.01 -9.99 3.54
CA SER A 42 -6.64 -9.45 3.50
C SER A 42 -5.80 -10.11 2.42
N ARG A 43 -5.95 -11.43 2.24
CA ARG A 43 -5.29 -12.18 1.15
C ARG A 43 -5.79 -11.73 -0.22
N ILE A 44 -7.10 -11.64 -0.42
CA ILE A 44 -7.69 -11.21 -1.69
C ILE A 44 -7.25 -9.78 -2.03
N ALA A 45 -7.31 -8.86 -1.06
CA ALA A 45 -6.85 -7.49 -1.23
C ALA A 45 -5.36 -7.43 -1.61
N THR A 46 -4.52 -8.22 -0.93
CA THR A 46 -3.08 -8.28 -1.24
C THR A 46 -2.85 -8.80 -2.67
N MET A 47 -3.50 -9.89 -3.07
CA MET A 47 -3.41 -10.43 -4.44
C MET A 47 -3.88 -9.40 -5.48
N HIS A 48 -4.97 -8.69 -5.20
CA HIS A 48 -5.47 -7.64 -6.08
C HIS A 48 -4.47 -6.49 -6.22
N MET A 49 -3.86 -6.03 -5.12
CA MET A 49 -2.86 -4.97 -5.17
C MET A 49 -1.61 -5.38 -5.94
N VAL A 50 -1.14 -6.63 -5.76
CA VAL A 50 0.00 -7.18 -6.53
C VAL A 50 -0.32 -7.25 -8.02
N ASN A 51 -1.44 -7.88 -8.38
CA ASN A 51 -1.80 -8.13 -9.77
C ASN A 51 -2.08 -6.86 -10.57
N ASN A 52 -2.52 -5.79 -9.89
CA ASN A 52 -2.78 -4.50 -10.51
C ASN A 52 -1.58 -3.52 -10.43
N GLY A 53 -0.41 -3.98 -9.98
CA GLY A 53 0.79 -3.13 -9.88
C GLY A 53 0.66 -2.00 -8.86
N LEU A 54 -0.26 -2.10 -7.90
CA LEU A 54 -0.49 -1.04 -6.91
C LEU A 54 0.52 -1.09 -5.76
N LEU A 55 1.33 -2.15 -5.68
CA LEU A 55 2.48 -2.24 -4.78
C LEU A 55 3.76 -1.62 -5.36
N SER A 56 3.72 -1.03 -6.56
CA SER A 56 4.78 -0.19 -7.13
C SER A 56 4.90 1.16 -6.39
N LEU A 57 4.92 1.12 -5.06
CA LEU A 57 4.87 2.30 -4.21
C LEU A 57 5.99 3.30 -4.56
N SER A 58 7.16 2.82 -4.94
CA SER A 58 8.28 3.64 -5.39
C SER A 58 7.95 4.45 -6.65
N GLU A 59 7.38 3.81 -7.68
CA GLU A 59 6.96 4.49 -8.92
C GLU A 59 5.83 5.49 -8.65
N ARG A 60 4.92 5.14 -7.74
CA ARG A 60 3.81 6.04 -7.34
C ARG A 60 4.31 7.27 -6.58
N ILE A 61 5.30 7.11 -5.72
CA ILE A 61 5.94 8.21 -4.97
C ILE A 61 6.72 9.12 -5.93
N GLU A 62 7.42 8.54 -6.89
CA GLU A 62 8.17 9.29 -7.91
C GLU A 62 7.21 10.16 -8.74
N PHE A 63 6.12 9.57 -9.25
CA PHE A 63 5.08 10.32 -9.96
C PHE A 63 4.49 11.49 -9.15
N VAL A 64 4.12 11.26 -7.89
CA VAL A 64 3.57 12.31 -7.02
C VAL A 64 4.61 13.41 -6.78
N SER A 65 5.88 13.05 -6.61
CA SER A 65 6.96 14.02 -6.39
C SER A 65 7.16 14.91 -7.62
N ASP A 66 7.10 14.34 -8.82
CA ASP A 66 7.20 15.08 -10.08
C ASP A 66 6.03 16.06 -10.27
N GLU A 67 4.81 15.63 -9.98
CA GLU A 67 3.62 16.50 -10.07
C GLU A 67 3.69 17.66 -9.07
N LEU A 68 4.21 17.44 -7.86
CA LEU A 68 4.43 18.52 -6.89
C LEU A 68 5.49 19.53 -7.36
N ILE A 69 6.55 19.05 -8.03
CA ILE A 69 7.57 19.93 -8.61
C ILE A 69 6.96 20.79 -9.73
N ARG A 70 6.14 20.20 -10.60
CA ARG A 70 5.43 20.93 -11.66
C ARG A 70 4.49 21.98 -11.09
N LEU A 71 3.64 21.59 -10.14
CA LEU A 71 2.72 22.51 -9.48
C LEU A 71 3.45 23.71 -8.84
N ARG A 72 4.61 23.46 -8.22
CA ARG A 72 5.44 24.54 -7.66
C ARG A 72 5.98 25.48 -8.73
N ARG A 73 6.38 24.97 -9.90
CA ARG A 73 6.83 25.80 -11.03
C ARG A 73 5.67 26.63 -11.57
N ASP A 74 4.54 25.99 -11.86
CA ASP A 74 3.35 26.66 -12.39
C ASP A 74 2.86 27.76 -11.44
N PHE A 75 2.89 27.51 -10.12
CA PHE A 75 2.57 28.50 -9.11
C PHE A 75 3.56 29.67 -9.11
N ASN A 76 4.86 29.40 -9.14
CA ASN A 76 5.87 30.46 -9.19
C ASN A 76 5.73 31.30 -10.47
N ASP A 77 5.48 30.67 -11.61
CA ASP A 77 5.28 31.37 -12.88
C ASP A 77 4.02 32.23 -12.83
N ALA A 78 2.94 31.76 -12.21
CA ALA A 78 1.72 32.56 -12.03
C ALA A 78 1.95 33.78 -11.11
N VAL A 79 2.70 33.62 -10.01
CA VAL A 79 2.98 34.69 -9.04
C VAL A 79 3.99 35.73 -9.57
N VAL A 80 4.94 35.30 -10.41
CA VAL A 80 5.96 36.21 -10.98
C VAL A 80 5.42 37.01 -12.17
N ASN A 81 4.38 36.51 -12.85
CA ASN A 81 3.77 37.17 -14.01
C ASN A 81 2.53 38.03 -13.66
N GLU A 82 2.21 38.21 -12.37
CA GLU A 82 1.29 39.26 -11.85
C GLU A 82 2.06 40.51 -11.42
#